data_AF-A0A2E2PGU8-F1
#
_entry.id   AF-A0A2E2PGU8-F1
#
_cell.length_a   1.000
_cell.length_b   1.000
_cell.length_c   1.000
_cell.angle_alpha   90.00
_cell.angle_beta   90.00
_cell.angle_gamma   90.00
#
_symmetry.space_group_name_H-M   'P 1'
#
loop_
_entity.id
_entity.type
_entity.pdbx_description
1 polymer ?
#
loop_
_entity_poly.entity_id
_entity_poly.type
_entity_poly.pdbx_seq_one_letter_code
_entity_poly.pdbx_strand_id
1 'polypeptide(L)'
;MSDLTVVTPPDTLLTNDISFLLVYPSRDVKDEFQNLIVKFDQPFTTYVYEIPELKQDVEIGDTKIGQKDLQDPQWLLNHCHIANFVILDIDNCPPNIRDLASYIIANTNTFWLTKGPDMYYNKLSNKRIYHLDYLVEPIGAKLAELQK
;
A
#
# COMPACT_ATOMS: atom_id res chain seq x y z
N MET A 1 -2.61 -21.50 6.04
CA MET A 1 -2.08 -20.21 6.52
C MET A 1 -1.40 -19.60 5.32
N SER A 2 -1.86 -18.45 4.86
CA SER A 2 -1.34 -17.77 3.68
C SER A 2 0.09 -17.33 3.97
N ASP A 3 1.04 -17.65 3.07
CA ASP A 3 2.40 -17.15 3.19
C ASP A 3 2.42 -15.68 2.78
N LEU A 4 2.98 -14.82 3.63
CA LEU A 4 3.08 -13.38 3.40
C LEU A 4 4.54 -12.98 3.22
N THR A 5 4.89 -12.51 2.03
CA THR A 5 6.19 -11.88 1.77
C THR A 5 6.05 -10.36 1.90
N VAL A 6 6.78 -9.75 2.83
CA VAL A 6 6.78 -8.29 3.02
C VAL A 6 8.01 -7.68 2.35
N VAL A 7 7.80 -6.62 1.57
CA VAL A 7 8.85 -5.89 0.85
C VAL A 7 8.74 -4.41 1.17
N THR A 8 9.86 -3.75 1.47
CA THR A 8 9.91 -2.32 1.80
C THR A 8 10.91 -1.63 0.86
N PRO A 9 10.77 -0.32 0.61
CA PRO A 9 11.78 0.44 -0.11
C PRO A 9 13.18 0.25 0.53
N PRO A 10 14.26 0.20 -0.27
CA PRO A 10 14.29 0.34 -1.72
C PRO A 10 14.06 -0.98 -2.49
N ASP A 11 13.82 -2.09 -1.79
CA ASP A 11 13.77 -3.42 -2.40
C ASP A 11 12.53 -3.59 -3.29
N THR A 12 12.70 -4.28 -4.42
CA THR A 12 11.61 -4.63 -5.33
C THR A 12 11.67 -6.12 -5.60
N LEU A 13 10.55 -6.82 -5.37
CA LEU A 13 10.40 -8.22 -5.72
C LEU A 13 9.49 -8.34 -6.94
N LEU A 14 9.99 -8.93 -8.03
CA LEU A 14 9.15 -9.29 -9.17
C LEU A 14 8.51 -10.65 -8.89
N THR A 15 7.22 -10.64 -8.56
CA THR A 15 6.43 -11.81 -8.19
C THR A 15 5.25 -12.00 -9.13
N ASN A 16 4.78 -13.24 -9.26
CA ASN A 16 3.52 -13.57 -9.93
C ASN A 16 2.39 -13.81 -8.92
N ASP A 17 2.70 -13.78 -7.62
CA ASP A 17 1.69 -13.88 -6.56
C ASP A 17 0.80 -12.65 -6.57
N ILE A 18 -0.38 -12.76 -5.95
CA ILE A 18 -1.20 -11.57 -5.74
C ILE A 18 -0.43 -10.61 -4.86
N SER A 19 -0.32 -9.37 -5.35
CA SER A 19 0.48 -8.34 -4.70
C SER A 19 -0.36 -7.16 -4.21
N PHE A 20 -0.01 -6.66 -3.04
CA PHE A 20 -0.58 -5.47 -2.41
C PHE A 20 0.48 -4.40 -2.21
N LEU A 21 0.10 -3.13 -2.35
CA LEU A 21 0.86 -2.00 -1.85
C LEU A 21 0.07 -1.32 -0.73
N LEU A 22 0.62 -1.29 0.47
CA LEU A 22 0.09 -0.53 1.60
C LEU A 22 0.85 0.79 1.73
N VAL A 23 0.14 1.92 1.60
CA VAL A 23 0.73 3.26 1.69
C VAL A 23 0.33 3.91 3.01
N TYR A 24 1.33 4.13 3.87
CA TYR A 24 1.19 4.60 5.26
C TYR A 24 0.08 3.88 6.04
N PRO A 25 -0.01 2.54 6.02
CA PRO A 25 -1.09 1.87 6.75
C PRO A 25 -1.00 2.16 8.25
N SER A 26 -2.09 2.63 8.84
CA SER A 26 -2.23 2.66 10.30
C SER A 26 -2.18 1.24 10.90
N ARG A 27 -1.98 1.14 12.22
CA ARG A 27 -2.00 -0.15 12.92
C ARG A 27 -3.29 -0.93 12.68
N ASP A 28 -4.43 -0.25 12.74
CA ASP A 28 -5.74 -0.85 12.51
C ASP A 28 -5.83 -1.42 11.08
N VAL A 29 -5.32 -0.69 10.08
CA VAL A 29 -5.26 -1.18 8.68
C VAL A 29 -4.35 -2.40 8.54
N LYS A 30 -3.21 -2.44 9.25
CA LYS A 30 -2.32 -3.63 9.26
C LYS A 30 -3.01 -4.84 9.87
N ASP A 31 -3.72 -4.65 10.99
CA ASP A 31 -4.46 -5.71 11.67
C ASP A 31 -5.64 -6.22 10.79
N GLU A 32 -6.39 -5.31 10.16
CA GLU A 32 -7.43 -5.67 9.20
C GLU A 32 -6.87 -6.39 7.97
N PHE A 33 -5.72 -5.96 7.45
CA PHE A 33 -5.06 -6.59 6.31
C PHE A 33 -4.66 -8.03 6.65
N GLN A 34 -4.08 -8.25 7.84
CA GLN A 34 -3.75 -9.60 8.30
C GLN A 34 -5.01 -10.48 8.39
N ASN A 35 -6.11 -9.95 8.92
CA ASN A 35 -7.39 -10.66 8.98
C ASN A 35 -8.04 -10.90 7.61
N LEU A 36 -7.74 -10.07 6.62
CA LEU A 36 -8.19 -10.24 5.25
C LEU A 36 -7.45 -11.39 4.57
N ILE A 37 -6.11 -11.38 4.60
CA ILE A 37 -5.30 -12.34 3.82
C ILE A 37 -5.47 -13.78 4.33
N VAL A 38 -5.69 -13.98 5.63
CA VAL A 38 -5.90 -15.32 6.22
C VAL A 38 -7.17 -16.03 5.71
N LYS A 39 -8.06 -15.30 5.03
CA LYS A 39 -9.26 -15.87 4.39
C LYS A 39 -8.94 -16.61 3.08
N PHE A 40 -7.71 -16.52 2.59
CA PHE A 40 -7.25 -17.10 1.34
C PHE A 40 -6.08 -18.06 1.59
N ASP A 41 -5.99 -19.13 0.81
CA ASP A 41 -4.93 -20.14 0.95
C ASP A 41 -3.68 -19.84 0.10
N GLN A 42 -3.75 -18.81 -0.75
CA GLN A 42 -2.66 -18.44 -1.68
C GLN A 42 -1.59 -17.58 -0.99
N PRO A 43 -0.34 -17.64 -1.47
CA PRO A 43 0.70 -16.71 -1.03
C PRO A 43 0.41 -15.30 -1.54
N PHE A 44 0.85 -14.30 -0.78
CA PHE A 44 0.74 -12.89 -1.13
C PHE A 44 2.08 -12.18 -0.97
N THR A 45 2.34 -11.21 -1.84
CA THR A 45 3.42 -10.24 -1.66
C THR A 45 2.83 -8.91 -1.24
N THR A 46 3.34 -8.31 -0.18
CA THR A 46 2.90 -7.01 0.30
C THR A 46 4.06 -6.04 0.34
N TYR A 47 4.00 -5.05 -0.53
CA TYR A 47 4.83 -3.86 -0.51
C TYR A 47 4.31 -2.90 0.56
N VAL A 48 5.17 -2.43 1.45
CA VAL A 48 4.80 -1.47 2.49
C VAL A 48 5.59 -0.18 2.29
N TYR A 49 4.88 0.90 1.97
CA TYR A 49 5.44 2.23 1.86
C TYR A 49 5.07 3.05 3.10
N GLU A 50 5.96 3.03 4.09
CA GLU A 50 5.92 3.92 5.25
C GLU A 50 7.36 4.30 5.59
N ILE A 51 7.57 5.50 6.11
CA ILE A 51 8.90 5.86 6.62
C ILE A 51 9.07 5.15 7.96
N PRO A 52 10.10 4.32 8.14
CA PRO A 52 10.47 3.85 9.46
C PRO A 52 10.76 5.07 10.35
N GLU A 53 10.31 5.07 11.60
CA GLU A 53 10.55 6.14 12.57
C GLU A 53 12.05 6.29 12.89
N LEU A 54 12.86 6.75 11.94
CA LEU A 54 14.22 7.15 12.19
C LEU A 54 14.17 8.51 12.89
N LYS A 55 14.49 8.51 14.18
CA LYS A 55 14.46 9.70 15.05
C LYS A 55 15.47 10.77 14.64
N GLN A 56 16.42 10.42 13.78
CA GLN A 56 17.51 11.26 13.29
C GLN A 56 18.13 10.62 12.04
N ASP A 57 18.88 11.41 11.28
CA ASP A 57 19.72 10.93 10.18
C ASP A 57 20.62 9.79 10.67
N VAL A 58 20.76 8.74 9.86
CA VAL A 58 21.56 7.57 10.18
C VAL A 58 22.91 7.71 9.49
N GLU A 59 23.99 7.72 10.28
CA GLU A 59 25.36 7.71 9.76
C GLU A 59 25.85 6.25 9.68
N ILE A 60 26.11 5.76 8.46
CA ILE A 60 26.71 4.44 8.20
C ILE A 60 28.06 4.68 7.54
N GLY A 61 29.14 4.58 8.32
CA GLY A 61 30.49 4.94 7.85
C GLY A 61 30.55 6.42 7.46
N ASP A 62 31.06 6.72 6.27
CA ASP A 62 31.13 8.09 5.73
C ASP A 62 29.82 8.55 5.05
N THR A 63 28.79 7.70 5.02
CA THR A 63 27.50 7.99 4.37
C THR A 63 26.47 8.45 5.40
N LYS A 64 25.93 9.66 5.21
CA LYS A 64 24.76 10.13 5.95
C LYS A 64 23.50 9.82 5.14
N ILE A 65 22.62 9.01 5.68
CA ILE A 65 21.29 8.77 5.12
C ILE A 65 20.34 9.69 5.87
N GLY A 66 19.87 10.73 5.18
CA GLY A 66 18.89 11.64 5.73
C GLY A 66 17.52 10.96 5.84
N GLN A 67 16.72 11.29 6.85
CA GLN A 67 15.35 10.76 6.96
C GLN A 67 14.52 11.00 5.68
N LYS A 68 14.78 12.11 5.00
CA LYS A 68 14.19 12.49 3.71
C LYS A 68 14.58 11.56 2.55
N ASP A 69 15.75 10.91 2.63
CA ASP A 69 16.27 10.04 1.57
C ASP A 69 15.61 8.64 1.62
N LEU A 70 14.87 8.35 2.70
CA LEU A 70 14.04 7.14 2.83
C LEU A 70 12.70 7.29 2.12
N GLN A 71 12.27 8.53 1.88
CA GLN A 71 11.11 8.78 1.04
C GLN A 71 11.59 8.59 -0.39
N ASP A 72 11.29 7.43 -0.95
CA ASP A 72 11.50 7.15 -2.37
C ASP A 72 10.16 7.25 -3.12
N PRO A 73 9.72 8.45 -3.58
CA PRO A 73 8.51 8.59 -4.38
C PRO A 73 8.56 7.78 -5.67
N GLN A 74 9.75 7.57 -6.25
CA GLN A 74 9.86 6.78 -7.47
C GLN A 74 9.49 5.33 -7.20
N TRP A 75 9.97 4.77 -6.09
CA TRP A 75 9.58 3.44 -5.64
C TRP A 75 8.07 3.37 -5.41
N LEU A 76 7.48 4.33 -4.68
CA LEU A 76 6.04 4.38 -4.44
C LEU A 76 5.24 4.35 -5.75
N LEU A 77 5.56 5.27 -6.67
CA LEU A 77 4.84 5.40 -7.93
C LEU A 77 4.99 4.16 -8.81
N ASN A 78 6.16 3.52 -8.84
CA ASN A 78 6.37 2.25 -9.54
C ASN A 78 5.50 1.14 -8.93
N HIS A 79 5.46 1.06 -7.59
CA HIS A 79 4.70 0.03 -6.88
C HIS A 79 3.19 0.20 -7.00
N CYS A 80 2.70 1.43 -7.20
CA CYS A 80 1.30 1.66 -7.58
C CYS A 80 0.91 0.99 -8.90
N HIS A 81 1.85 0.77 -9.82
CA HIS A 81 1.58 0.16 -11.12
C HIS A 81 1.82 -1.35 -11.16
N ILE A 82 2.78 -1.88 -10.38
CA ILE A 82 3.06 -3.32 -10.37
C ILE A 82 2.18 -4.11 -9.40
N ALA A 83 1.68 -3.47 -8.33
CA ALA A 83 0.80 -4.15 -7.37
C ALA A 83 -0.59 -4.41 -7.96
N ASN A 84 -1.18 -5.56 -7.65
CA ASN A 84 -2.55 -5.86 -8.07
C ASN A 84 -3.57 -4.99 -7.33
N PHE A 85 -3.28 -4.66 -6.07
CA PHE A 85 -4.14 -3.85 -5.22
C PHE A 85 -3.30 -2.80 -4.48
N VAL A 86 -3.75 -1.55 -4.47
CA VAL A 86 -3.13 -0.47 -3.69
C VAL A 86 -4.12 -0.06 -2.60
N ILE A 87 -3.65 0.02 -1.35
CA ILE A 87 -4.42 0.48 -0.20
C ILE A 87 -3.75 1.75 0.32
N LEU A 88 -4.43 2.90 0.16
CA LEU A 88 -3.95 4.21 0.58
C LEU A 88 -4.67 4.69 1.83
N ASP A 89 -3.96 4.78 2.96
CA ASP A 89 -4.45 5.41 4.19
C ASP A 89 -4.05 6.90 4.22
N ILE A 90 -4.95 7.75 3.69
CA ILE A 90 -4.68 9.18 3.47
C ILE A 90 -4.43 9.92 4.79
N ASP A 91 -5.11 9.49 5.86
CA ASP A 91 -5.05 10.17 7.15
C ASP A 91 -3.65 10.07 7.77
N ASN A 92 -2.95 8.96 7.50
CA ASN A 92 -1.62 8.69 8.03
C ASN A 92 -0.48 9.13 7.07
N CYS A 93 -0.81 9.52 5.84
CA CYS A 93 0.19 10.03 4.89
C CYS A 93 0.76 11.40 5.30
N PRO A 94 2.09 11.60 5.24
CA PRO A 94 2.70 12.92 5.43
C PRO A 94 2.36 13.86 4.25
N PRO A 95 2.55 15.18 4.41
CA PRO A 95 2.11 16.18 3.42
C PRO A 95 2.56 15.89 1.98
N ASN A 96 3.82 15.52 1.79
CA ASN A 96 4.40 15.27 0.47
C ASN A 96 3.82 14.01 -0.22
N ILE A 97 3.37 13.02 0.54
CA ILE A 97 2.68 11.84 -0.01
C ILE A 97 1.21 12.15 -0.25
N ARG A 98 0.61 13.02 0.58
CA ARG A 98 -0.75 13.52 0.37
C ARG A 98 -0.87 14.34 -0.92
N ASP A 99 0.18 15.07 -1.32
CA ASP A 99 0.23 15.77 -2.60
C ASP A 99 0.10 14.81 -3.81
N LEU A 100 0.49 13.55 -3.65
CA LEU A 100 0.37 12.49 -4.67
C LEU A 100 -0.96 11.74 -4.60
N ALA A 101 -1.79 11.96 -3.56
CA ALA A 101 -2.98 11.15 -3.30
C ALA A 101 -3.98 11.17 -4.47
N SER A 102 -4.19 12.32 -5.12
CA SER A 102 -5.10 12.43 -6.27
C SER A 102 -4.69 11.53 -7.43
N TYR A 103 -3.39 11.46 -7.72
CA TYR A 103 -2.82 10.61 -8.75
C TYR A 103 -2.98 9.13 -8.38
N ILE A 104 -2.62 8.75 -7.16
CA ILE A 104 -2.71 7.36 -6.69
C ILE A 104 -4.18 6.90 -6.69
N ILE A 105 -5.11 7.71 -6.18
CA ILE A 105 -6.54 7.39 -6.12
C ILE A 105 -7.17 7.23 -7.51
N ALA A 106 -6.68 7.94 -8.52
CA ALA A 106 -7.17 7.82 -9.88
C ALA A 106 -6.83 6.46 -10.53
N ASN A 107 -5.88 5.70 -9.97
CA ASN A 107 -5.54 4.37 -10.48
C ASN A 107 -6.68 3.37 -10.20
N THR A 108 -6.97 2.53 -11.18
CA THR A 108 -8.09 1.57 -11.10
C THR A 108 -7.86 0.46 -10.06
N ASN A 109 -6.62 0.18 -9.65
CA ASN A 109 -6.27 -0.79 -8.62
C ASN A 109 -6.27 -0.22 -7.19
N THR A 110 -6.57 1.08 -7.02
CA THR A 110 -6.46 1.76 -5.73
C THR A 110 -7.77 1.79 -4.97
N PHE A 111 -7.68 1.38 -3.70
CA PHE A 111 -8.69 1.54 -2.66
C PHE A 111 -8.13 2.47 -1.59
N TRP A 112 -8.98 3.34 -1.05
CA TRP A 112 -8.49 4.43 -0.20
C TRP A 112 -9.37 4.64 1.03
N LEU A 113 -8.72 5.01 2.13
CA LEU A 113 -9.32 5.25 3.44
C LEU A 113 -9.07 6.69 3.88
N THR A 114 -10.09 7.28 4.49
CA THR A 114 -9.96 8.56 5.21
C THR A 114 -11.14 8.77 6.15
N LYS A 115 -10.88 9.43 7.27
CA LYS A 115 -11.84 9.96 8.25
C LYS A 115 -12.33 11.36 7.87
N GLY A 116 -11.78 11.97 6.81
CA GLY A 116 -12.20 13.27 6.30
C GLY A 116 -13.65 13.26 5.77
N PRO A 117 -14.47 14.27 6.11
CA PRO A 117 -15.89 14.31 5.74
C PRO A 117 -16.12 14.62 4.26
N ASP A 118 -15.35 15.54 3.66
CA ASP A 118 -15.62 16.10 2.33
C ASP A 118 -14.40 16.09 1.42
N MET A 119 -14.12 14.94 0.80
CA MET A 119 -13.04 14.81 -0.18
C MET A 119 -13.59 14.72 -1.60
N TYR A 120 -13.10 15.60 -2.49
CA TYR A 120 -13.36 15.57 -3.93
C TYR A 120 -12.85 14.28 -4.61
N TYR A 121 -12.07 13.46 -3.92
CA TYR A 121 -11.55 12.18 -4.42
C TYR A 121 -12.62 11.17 -4.82
N ASN A 122 -13.84 11.26 -4.27
CA ASN A 122 -14.97 10.44 -4.75
C ASN A 122 -15.34 10.73 -6.22
N LYS A 123 -14.92 11.88 -6.77
CA LYS A 123 -15.06 12.20 -8.20
C LYS A 123 -14.00 11.53 -9.07
N LEU A 124 -12.86 11.16 -8.48
CA LEU A 124 -11.78 10.45 -9.16
C LEU A 124 -11.97 8.93 -9.08
N SER A 125 -12.43 8.43 -7.93
CA SER A 125 -12.63 7.01 -7.69
C SER A 125 -13.73 6.78 -6.66
N ASN A 126 -14.63 5.84 -6.95
CA ASN A 126 -15.64 5.36 -6.01
C ASN A 126 -15.12 4.25 -5.08
N LYS A 127 -13.83 3.92 -5.12
CA LYS A 127 -13.19 2.88 -4.29
C LYS A 127 -12.77 3.36 -2.91
N ARG A 128 -13.52 4.30 -2.33
CA ARG A 128 -13.39 4.64 -0.91
C ARG A 128 -13.90 3.46 -0.10
N ILE A 129 -13.09 2.98 0.83
CA ILE A 129 -13.48 1.89 1.75
C ILE A 129 -13.29 2.34 3.20
N TYR A 130 -14.05 1.69 4.08
CA TYR A 130 -13.96 1.92 5.53
C TYR A 130 -13.27 0.76 6.26
N HIS A 131 -13.37 -0.43 5.68
CA HIS A 131 -12.77 -1.67 6.17
C HIS A 131 -12.19 -2.47 4.99
N LEU A 132 -11.20 -3.31 5.26
CA LEU A 132 -10.51 -4.09 4.22
C LEU A 132 -11.29 -5.35 3.81
N ASP A 133 -12.36 -5.71 4.51
CA ASP A 133 -13.25 -6.82 4.16
C ASP A 133 -13.96 -6.63 2.80
N TYR A 134 -14.15 -5.38 2.35
CA TYR A 134 -14.59 -5.04 0.99
C TYR A 134 -13.69 -5.63 -0.11
N LEU A 135 -12.43 -5.97 0.21
CA LEU A 135 -11.49 -6.55 -0.75
C LEU A 135 -11.67 -8.05 -0.95
N VAL A 136 -12.49 -8.74 -0.14
CA VAL A 136 -12.68 -10.20 -0.26
C VAL A 136 -13.18 -10.58 -1.66
N GLU A 137 -14.20 -9.89 -2.16
CA GLU A 137 -14.74 -10.14 -3.50
C GLU A 137 -13.75 -9.80 -4.63
N PRO A 138 -13.13 -8.59 -4.66
CA PRO A 138 -12.09 -8.26 -5.65
C PRO A 138 -10.92 -9.25 -5.69
N ILE A 139 -10.44 -9.71 -4.54
CA ILE A 139 -9.33 -10.67 -4.46
C ILE A 139 -9.77 -12.03 -5.01
N GLY A 140 -10.96 -12.51 -4.61
CA GLY A 140 -11.52 -13.75 -5.14
C GLY A 140 -11.69 -13.74 -6.66
N ALA A 141 -12.17 -12.62 -7.21
CA ALA A 141 -12.26 -12.43 -8.66
C ALA A 141 -10.88 -12.49 -9.33
N LYS A 142 -9.86 -11.84 -8.73
CA LYS A 142 -8.51 -11.84 -9.28
C LYS A 142 -7.86 -13.22 -9.25
N LEU A 143 -8.06 -13.97 -8.17
CA LEU A 143 -7.60 -15.36 -8.06
C LEU A 143 -8.21 -16.25 -9.15
N ALA A 144 -9.52 -16.08 -9.42
CA ALA A 144 -10.20 -16.83 -10.46
C ALA A 144 -9.71 -16.47 -11.88
N GLU A 145 -9.25 -15.24 -12.12
CA GLU A 145 -8.60 -14.86 -13.39
C GLU A 145 -7.25 -15.55 -13.59
N LEU A 146 -6.44 -15.67 -12.53
CA LEU A 146 -5.10 -16.27 -12.58
C LEU A 146 -5.12 -17.79 -12.78
N GLN A 147 -6.25 -18.44 -12.53
CA GLN A 147 -6.44 -19.88 -12.71
C GLN A 147 -6.96 -20.29 -14.11
N LYS A 148 -7.24 -19.31 -14.98
CA LYS A 148 -7.66 -19.54 -16.36
C LYS A 148 -6.47 -19.59 -17.31
#